data_AF-A0A1I1D7J2-F1
#
_entry.id   AF-A0A1I1D7J2-F1
#
_cell.length_a   1.000
_cell.length_b   1.000
_cell.length_c   1.000
_cell.angle_alpha   90.00
_cell.angle_beta   90.00
_cell.angle_gamma   90.00
#
_symmetry.space_group_name_H-M   'P 1'
#
loop_
_entity.id
_entity.type
_entity.pdbx_description
1 polymer ?
#
loop_
_entity_poly.entity_id
_entity_poly.type
_entity_poly.pdbx_seq_one_letter_code
_entity_poly.pdbx_strand_id
1 'polypeptide(L)'
;MNIIKYPSEADVNEAIAEKEPLLVLISFDGGTIIVSHIDEAMEHHILLAKAGHESTDIDKYFRIVLDDEGADWTFVCPPDYKGISDKQRRITAFYKDGFAVISDALSQLGFMVGINIPKRYRRHFDYMMTE
;
A
#
# COMPACT_ATOMS: atom_id res chain seq x y z
N MET A 1 10.27 11.94 -4.33
CA MET A 1 8.91 11.53 -3.98
C MET A 1 7.92 12.22 -4.90
N ASN A 2 7.03 11.47 -5.53
CA ASN A 2 5.94 11.96 -6.36
C ASN A 2 4.61 11.49 -5.76
N ILE A 3 3.69 12.40 -5.47
CA ILE A 3 2.35 12.05 -4.95
C ILE A 3 1.33 12.34 -6.04
N ILE A 4 0.67 11.29 -6.53
CA ILE A 4 -0.40 11.35 -7.53
C ILE A 4 -1.73 11.24 -6.78
N LYS A 5 -2.48 12.35 -6.74
CA LYS A 5 -3.84 12.39 -6.20
C LYS A 5 -4.83 12.26 -7.35
N TYR A 6 -5.65 11.21 -7.33
CA TYR A 6 -6.61 10.90 -8.38
C TYR A 6 -8.06 10.97 -7.84
N PRO A 7 -9.04 11.49 -8.60
CA PRO A 7 -8.90 12.04 -9.95
C PRO A 7 -8.30 13.45 -9.96
N SER A 8 -8.34 14.15 -8.83
CA SER A 8 -7.61 15.39 -8.63
C SER A 8 -7.14 15.54 -7.18
N GLU A 9 -6.28 16.53 -6.96
CA GLU A 9 -5.89 16.90 -5.60
C GLU A 9 -7.06 17.38 -4.74
N ALA A 10 -8.03 18.08 -5.33
CA ALA A 10 -9.19 18.59 -4.61
C ALA A 10 -10.05 17.44 -4.08
N ASP A 11 -10.37 16.46 -4.92
CA ASP A 11 -11.23 15.34 -4.56
C ASP A 11 -10.60 14.47 -3.46
N VAL A 12 -9.28 14.23 -3.55
CA VAL A 12 -8.57 13.48 -2.50
C VAL A 12 -8.53 14.26 -1.19
N ASN A 13 -8.28 15.57 -1.24
CA ASN A 13 -8.27 16.38 -0.02
C ASN A 13 -9.66 16.49 0.62
N GLU A 14 -10.73 16.50 -0.19
CA GLU A 14 -12.11 16.44 0.29
C GLU A 14 -12.38 15.11 0.98
N ALA A 15 -12.06 13.97 0.36
CA ALA A 15 -12.16 12.65 0.98
C ALA A 15 -11.40 12.56 2.32
N ILE A 16 -10.18 13.12 2.39
CA ILE A 16 -9.41 13.19 3.63
C ILE A 16 -10.13 14.04 4.69
N ALA A 17 -10.69 15.18 4.30
CA ALA A 17 -11.41 16.09 5.22
C ALA A 17 -12.71 15.45 5.74
N GLU A 18 -13.39 14.68 4.91
CA GLU A 18 -14.60 13.93 5.24
C GLU A 18 -14.32 12.62 5.97
N LYS A 19 -13.03 12.25 6.13
CA LYS A 19 -12.56 11.01 6.76
C LYS A 19 -13.05 9.76 6.04
N GLU A 20 -13.26 9.89 4.74
CA GLU A 20 -13.63 8.77 3.89
C GLU A 20 -12.40 7.87 3.62
N PRO A 21 -12.60 6.55 3.47
CA PRO A 21 -11.52 5.62 3.21
C PRO A 21 -10.87 5.85 1.84
N LEU A 22 -9.55 5.68 1.81
CA LEU A 22 -8.69 5.88 0.66
C LEU A 22 -8.05 4.57 0.20
N LEU A 23 -7.88 4.42 -1.11
CA LEU A 23 -6.96 3.46 -1.69
C LEU A 23 -5.61 4.13 -1.91
N VAL A 24 -4.55 3.49 -1.42
CA VAL A 24 -3.18 4.01 -1.59
C VAL A 24 -2.26 2.91 -2.13
N LEU A 25 -1.51 3.29 -3.17
CA LEU A 25 -0.40 2.54 -3.75
C LEU A 25 0.90 3.25 -3.44
N ILE A 26 1.92 2.50 -3.02
CA ILE A 26 3.25 3.06 -2.73
C ILE A 26 4.27 2.19 -3.45
N SER A 27 5.05 2.74 -4.36
CA SER A 27 6.09 1.97 -5.05
C SER A 27 7.09 1.42 -4.02
N PHE A 28 7.68 0.24 -4.27
CA PHE A 28 8.54 -0.40 -3.27
C PHE A 28 9.78 0.42 -2.87
N ASP A 29 10.25 1.30 -3.74
CA ASP A 29 11.34 2.25 -3.47
C ASP A 29 10.87 3.51 -2.71
N GLY A 30 9.57 3.64 -2.44
CA GLY A 30 8.96 4.84 -1.88
C GLY A 30 9.05 6.04 -2.82
N GLY A 31 9.34 5.87 -4.11
CA GLY A 31 9.48 6.99 -5.04
C GLY A 31 8.15 7.64 -5.43
N THR A 32 7.08 6.84 -5.47
CA THR A 32 5.75 7.24 -5.94
C THR A 32 4.66 6.77 -4.97
N ILE A 33 3.76 7.68 -4.63
CA ILE A 33 2.53 7.42 -3.90
C ILE A 33 1.36 7.76 -4.83
N ILE A 34 0.38 6.87 -4.95
CA ILE A 34 -0.86 7.12 -5.70
C ILE A 34 -2.00 6.94 -4.71
N VAL A 35 -2.86 7.95 -4.59
CA VAL A 35 -3.96 7.97 -3.63
C VAL A 35 -5.25 8.41 -4.32
N SER A 36 -6.35 7.76 -3.94
CA SER A 36 -7.70 8.07 -4.42
C SER A 36 -8.72 7.69 -3.35
N HIS A 37 -9.88 8.33 -3.38
CA HIS A 37 -11.06 7.83 -2.68
C HIS A 37 -11.36 6.37 -3.06
N ILE A 38 -11.83 5.56 -2.11
CA ILE A 38 -12.05 4.11 -2.35
C ILE A 38 -13.08 3.85 -3.44
N ASP A 39 -14.18 4.61 -3.48
CA ASP A 39 -15.26 4.37 -4.45
C ASP A 39 -14.90 4.82 -5.87
N GLU A 40 -13.91 5.71 -6.00
CA GLU A 40 -13.46 6.15 -7.32
C GLU A 40 -12.73 5.02 -8.04
N ALA A 41 -11.80 4.33 -7.38
CA ALA A 41 -11.01 3.28 -8.02
C ALA A 41 -11.51 1.86 -7.73
N MET A 42 -12.21 1.64 -6.62
CA MET A 42 -12.71 0.37 -6.08
C MET A 42 -11.63 -0.68 -5.74
N GLU A 43 -10.61 -0.83 -6.59
CA GLU A 43 -9.48 -1.73 -6.41
C GLU A 43 -8.14 -1.07 -6.75
N HIS A 44 -7.07 -1.46 -6.06
CA HIS A 44 -5.73 -0.89 -6.26
C HIS A 44 -5.21 -1.03 -7.71
N HIS A 45 -5.49 -2.14 -8.39
CA HIS A 45 -5.02 -2.34 -9.76
C HIS A 45 -5.76 -1.43 -10.76
N ILE A 46 -7.01 -1.06 -10.45
CA ILE A 46 -7.79 -0.07 -11.21
C ILE A 46 -7.26 1.34 -10.93
N LEU A 47 -6.94 1.67 -9.67
CA LEU A 47 -6.30 2.94 -9.33
C LEU A 47 -4.99 3.12 -10.09
N LEU A 48 -4.16 2.08 -10.14
CA LEU A 48 -2.90 2.10 -10.86
C LEU A 48 -3.11 2.41 -12.36
N ALA A 49 -4.09 1.76 -12.98
CA ALA A 49 -4.47 2.01 -14.37
C ALA A 49 -4.99 3.44 -14.60
N LYS A 50 -5.86 3.93 -13.71
CA LYS A 50 -6.42 5.29 -13.75
C LYS A 50 -5.34 6.38 -13.58
N ALA A 51 -4.28 6.08 -12.84
CA ALA A 51 -3.10 6.94 -12.70
C ALA A 51 -2.12 6.86 -13.88
N GLY A 52 -2.44 6.11 -14.95
CA GLY A 52 -1.65 6.04 -16.16
C GLY A 52 -0.53 4.98 -16.16
N HIS A 53 -0.59 4.00 -15.24
CA HIS A 53 0.36 2.90 -15.17
C HIS A 53 -0.28 1.57 -15.64
N GLU A 54 0.54 0.58 -15.97
CA GLU A 54 0.02 -0.76 -16.30
C GLU A 54 -0.58 -1.43 -15.05
N SER A 55 -1.80 -1.95 -15.12
CA SER A 55 -2.44 -2.62 -13.97
C SER A 55 -1.67 -3.88 -13.51
N THR A 56 -0.91 -4.50 -14.42
CA THR A 56 -0.04 -5.66 -14.16
C THR A 56 1.18 -5.30 -13.30
N ASP A 57 1.53 -4.03 -13.19
CA ASP A 57 2.62 -3.55 -12.33
C ASP A 57 2.24 -3.50 -10.84
N ILE A 58 1.03 -3.94 -10.47
CA ILE A 58 0.54 -3.94 -9.09
C ILE A 58 1.48 -4.63 -8.09
N ASP A 59 2.22 -5.66 -8.53
CA ASP A 59 3.19 -6.37 -7.71
C ASP A 59 4.52 -5.61 -7.52
N LYS A 60 4.61 -4.37 -8.00
CA LYS A 60 5.70 -3.42 -7.72
C LYS A 60 5.34 -2.38 -6.65
N TYR A 61 4.13 -2.49 -6.07
CA TYR A 61 3.58 -1.54 -5.11
C TYR A 61 3.12 -2.22 -3.81
N PHE A 62 3.34 -1.54 -2.70
CA PHE A 62 2.58 -1.76 -1.48
C PHE A 62 1.15 -1.23 -1.67
N ARG A 63 0.18 -1.95 -1.12
CA ARG A 63 -1.26 -1.67 -1.28
C ARG A 63 -1.89 -1.53 0.08
N ILE A 64 -2.38 -0.35 0.41
CA ILE A 64 -3.09 -0.11 1.67
C ILE A 64 -4.48 0.47 1.41
N VAL A 65 -5.41 0.14 2.29
CA VAL A 65 -6.63 0.93 2.51
C VAL A 65 -6.35 1.81 3.72
N LEU A 66 -6.61 3.10 3.63
CA LEU A 66 -6.27 4.09 4.64
C LEU A 66 -7.51 4.87 5.07
N ASP A 67 -7.74 4.96 6.37
CA ASP A 67 -8.74 5.85 6.97
C ASP A 67 -8.13 6.54 8.22
N ASP A 68 -8.97 7.21 9.02
CA ASP A 68 -8.52 7.89 10.24
C ASP A 68 -8.25 6.94 11.42
N GLU A 69 -8.58 5.66 11.30
CA GLU A 69 -8.32 4.63 12.32
C GLU A 69 -7.03 3.85 12.04
N GLY A 70 -6.71 3.59 10.77
CA GLY A 70 -5.62 2.69 10.42
C GLY A 70 -5.25 2.62 8.93
N ALA A 71 -4.13 1.95 8.68
CA ALA A 71 -3.66 1.58 7.35
C ALA A 71 -3.68 0.06 7.20
N ASP A 72 -4.69 -0.47 6.51
CA ASP A 72 -4.88 -1.88 6.25
C ASP A 72 -4.04 -2.33 5.04
N TRP A 73 -2.91 -2.97 5.33
CA TRP A 73 -1.97 -3.44 4.31
C TRP A 73 -2.38 -4.80 3.74
N THR A 74 -2.64 -4.81 2.43
CA THR A 74 -2.74 -6.04 1.63
C THR A 74 -1.34 -6.67 1.46
N PHE A 75 -0.98 -7.49 2.43
CA PHE A 75 0.33 -8.14 2.50
C PHE A 75 0.44 -9.30 1.50
N VAL A 76 0.89 -8.99 0.29
CA VAL A 76 1.16 -9.95 -0.78
C VAL A 76 2.59 -9.74 -1.25
N CYS A 77 3.49 -10.58 -0.75
CA CYS A 77 4.90 -10.55 -1.12
C CYS A 77 5.10 -11.19 -2.51
N PRO A 78 5.62 -10.46 -3.51
CA PRO A 78 5.91 -11.02 -4.83
C PRO A 78 6.90 -12.21 -4.74
N PRO A 79 6.81 -13.20 -5.66
CA PRO A 79 7.69 -14.37 -5.66
C PRO A 79 9.15 -14.02 -5.96
N ASP A 80 9.38 -12.92 -6.68
CA ASP A 80 10.68 -12.42 -7.14
C ASP A 80 11.13 -11.16 -6.38
N TYR A 81 10.48 -10.82 -5.26
CA TYR A 81 10.81 -9.62 -4.48
C TYR A 81 12.31 -9.55 -4.14
N LYS A 82 12.97 -8.50 -4.63
CA LYS A 82 14.43 -8.25 -4.54
C LYS A 82 15.32 -9.42 -5.02
N GLY A 83 14.79 -10.32 -5.85
CA GLY A 83 15.51 -11.52 -6.32
C GLY A 83 15.81 -12.53 -5.20
N ILE A 84 15.15 -12.45 -4.05
CA ILE A 84 15.41 -13.34 -2.91
C ILE A 84 14.69 -14.67 -3.13
N SER A 85 15.45 -15.73 -3.39
CA SER A 85 14.91 -17.08 -3.62
C SER A 85 14.34 -17.71 -2.34
N ASP A 86 15.03 -17.53 -1.21
CA ASP A 86 14.59 -18.03 0.09
C ASP A 86 13.29 -17.35 0.54
N LYS A 87 12.23 -18.15 0.71
CA LYS A 87 10.88 -17.65 0.99
C LYS A 87 10.82 -16.87 2.32
N GLN A 88 11.43 -17.36 3.39
CA GLN A 88 11.34 -16.70 4.70
C GLN A 88 12.11 -15.38 4.71
N ARG A 89 13.32 -15.35 4.15
CA ARG A 89 14.11 -14.12 3.98
C ARG A 89 13.39 -13.11 3.09
N ARG A 90 12.75 -13.57 2.00
CA ARG A 90 11.98 -12.70 1.10
C ARG A 90 10.81 -12.04 1.82
N ILE A 91 10.00 -12.82 2.54
CA ILE A 91 8.86 -12.30 3.31
C ILE A 91 9.34 -11.36 4.42
N THR A 92 10.43 -11.70 5.12
CA THR A 92 11.00 -10.85 6.18
C THR A 92 11.51 -9.51 5.63
N ALA A 93 12.16 -9.52 4.47
CA ALA A 93 12.59 -8.30 3.79
C ALA A 93 11.37 -7.46 3.39
N PHE A 94 10.41 -8.07 2.70
CA PHE A 94 9.17 -7.40 2.27
C PHE A 94 8.41 -6.76 3.45
N TYR A 95 8.34 -7.45 4.58
CA TYR A 95 7.76 -6.90 5.81
C TYR A 95 8.50 -5.67 6.32
N LYS A 96 9.83 -5.77 6.49
CA LYS A 96 10.64 -4.65 7.01
C LYS A 96 10.59 -3.44 6.08
N ASP A 97 10.74 -3.68 4.78
CA ASP A 97 10.70 -2.64 3.75
C ASP A 97 9.31 -1.98 3.71
N GLY A 98 8.25 -2.78 3.72
CA GLY A 98 6.87 -2.25 3.72
C GLY A 98 6.56 -1.45 4.97
N PHE A 99 6.96 -1.89 6.17
CA PHE A 99 6.77 -1.08 7.38
C PHE A 99 7.48 0.28 7.30
N ALA A 100 8.72 0.32 6.78
CA ALA A 100 9.46 1.56 6.64
C ALA A 100 8.81 2.50 5.60
N VAL A 101 8.53 1.97 4.41
CA VAL A 101 8.03 2.75 3.27
C VAL A 101 6.58 3.19 3.48
N ILE A 102 5.72 2.33 4.03
CA ILE A 102 4.33 2.69 4.34
C ILE A 102 4.29 3.75 5.45
N SER A 103 5.10 3.61 6.51
CA SER A 103 5.14 4.62 7.58
C SER A 103 5.55 6.01 7.05
N ASP A 104 6.56 6.06 6.17
CA ASP A 104 6.99 7.30 5.53
C ASP A 104 5.88 7.91 4.65
N ALA A 105 5.21 7.07 3.83
CA ALA A 105 4.09 7.51 3.01
C ALA A 105 2.92 8.06 3.84
N LEU A 106 2.56 7.40 4.95
CA LEU A 106 1.51 7.88 5.86
C LEU A 106 1.87 9.24 6.46
N SER A 107 3.12 9.41 6.91
CA SER A 107 3.59 10.70 7.43
C SER A 107 3.49 11.82 6.38
N GLN A 108 3.77 11.52 5.11
CA GLN A 108 3.70 12.51 4.02
C GLN A 108 2.28 12.84 3.60
N LEU A 109 1.35 11.90 3.74
CA LEU A 109 -0.08 12.13 3.57
C LEU A 109 -0.72 12.82 4.79
N GLY A 110 0.02 13.00 5.89
CA GLY A 110 -0.46 13.67 7.11
C GLY A 110 -1.18 12.75 8.10
N PHE A 111 -1.02 11.43 7.96
CA PHE A 111 -1.67 10.43 8.82
C PHE A 111 -0.70 9.91 9.89
N MET A 112 -1.16 9.89 11.14
CA MET A 112 -0.46 9.28 12.28
C MET A 112 -1.24 8.06 12.78
N VAL A 113 -1.39 7.06 11.92
CA VAL A 113 -2.18 5.84 12.19
C VAL A 113 -1.30 4.60 12.19
N GLY A 114 -1.79 3.52 12.81
CA GLY A 114 -1.09 2.23 12.83
C GLY A 114 -1.20 1.48 11.51
N ILE A 115 -0.17 0.69 11.16
CA ILE A 115 -0.21 -0.24 10.04
C ILE A 115 -0.75 -1.60 10.53
N ASN A 116 -1.84 -2.03 9.93
CA ASN A 116 -2.51 -3.29 10.22
C ASN A 116 -2.27 -4.27 9.07
N ILE A 117 -1.98 -5.54 9.39
CA ILE A 117 -2.05 -6.64 8.42
C ILE A 117 -3.28 -7.48 8.78
N PRO A 118 -4.38 -7.37 8.02
CA PRO A 118 -5.61 -8.13 8.27
C PRO A 118 -5.37 -9.64 8.30
N LYS A 119 -6.12 -10.36 9.15
CA LYS A 119 -6.00 -11.82 9.33
C LYS A 119 -6.02 -12.61 8.01
N ARG A 120 -6.81 -12.16 7.02
CA ARG A 120 -6.90 -12.78 5.69
C ARG A 120 -5.55 -12.87 4.96
N TYR A 121 -4.63 -11.94 5.21
CA TYR A 121 -3.29 -11.93 4.61
C TYR A 121 -2.23 -12.57 5.51
N ARG A 122 -2.56 -12.87 6.77
CA ARG A 122 -1.63 -13.49 7.73
C ARG A 122 -1.30 -14.94 7.42
N ARG A 123 -2.00 -15.62 6.51
CA ARG A 123 -1.61 -16.97 6.06
C ARG A 123 -0.19 -17.03 5.49
N HIS A 124 0.32 -15.93 4.94
CA HIS A 124 1.73 -15.79 4.54
C HIS A 124 2.68 -15.54 5.72
N PHE A 125 2.15 -15.00 6.82
CA PHE A 125 2.83 -14.61 8.05
C PHE A 125 2.95 -15.75 9.06
N ASP A 126 1.94 -16.62 9.17
CA ASP A 126 1.93 -17.73 10.13
C ASP A 126 3.07 -18.73 9.87
N TYR A 127 3.55 -18.83 8.63
CA TYR A 127 4.76 -19.59 8.25
C TYR A 127 6.08 -19.00 8.82
N MET A 128 6.10 -17.75 9.28
CA MET A 128 7.24 -17.14 9.97
C MET A 128 7.25 -17.38 11.48
N MET A 129 6.08 -17.65 12.08
CA MET A 129 5.91 -17.73 13.53
C MET A 129 5.94 -19.17 14.07
N THR A 130 6.05 -20.16 13.20
CA THR A 130 6.33 -21.55 13.57
C THR A 130 7.84 -21.80 13.54
N GLU A 131 8.49 -21.60 14.69
CA GLU A 131 9.68 -22.36 15.09
C GLU A 131 9.26 -23.59 15.90
#